data_AF-A0A0B8NR71-F1
#
_entry.id   AF-A0A0B8NR71-F1
#
_cell.length_a   1.000
_cell.length_b   1.000
_cell.length_c   1.000
_cell.angle_alpha   90.00
_cell.angle_beta   90.00
_cell.angle_gamma   90.00
#
_symmetry.space_group_name_H-M   'P 1'
#
loop_
_entity.id
_entity.type
_entity.pdbx_description
1 polymer ?
#
loop_
_entity_poly.entity_id
_entity_poly.type
_entity_poly.pdbx_seq_one_letter_code
_entity_poly.pdbx_strand_id
1 'polypeptide(L)'
;MQFYPAAEYAESKLEFEIEGGKFVASGRELLKPGWRVLVRSSKKESDVPFVPALEKGQILTCREGEITAKKTEPPKHFTEATLLQAMTGIARFVQDNGLKKILRDTDGLGTEATRAGILDTLFKRGLLSRSGKSVLSTQAGKGWWMRFQILRPTQI
;
A
#
# COMPACT_ATOMS: atom_id res chain seq x y z
N MET A 1 -12.20 0.08 19.91
CA MET A 1 -12.57 0.86 18.70
C MET A 1 -14.04 0.67 18.31
N GLN A 2 -14.56 -0.55 18.34
CA GLN A 2 -15.92 -0.89 17.87
C GLN A 2 -17.09 -0.19 18.57
N PHE A 3 -16.89 0.35 19.77
CA PHE A 3 -17.90 1.08 20.56
C PHE A 3 -17.77 2.61 20.53
N TYR A 4 -16.77 3.14 19.81
CA TYR A 4 -16.61 4.58 19.63
C TYR A 4 -17.16 4.99 18.26
N PRO A 5 -17.65 6.23 18.12
CA PRO A 5 -18.08 6.73 16.83
C PRO A 5 -16.92 6.77 15.83
N ALA A 6 -17.26 6.72 14.54
CA ALA A 6 -16.30 6.89 13.46
C ALA A 6 -15.60 8.26 13.60
N ALA A 7 -14.34 8.32 13.17
CA ALA A 7 -13.63 9.60 13.09
C ALA A 7 -14.18 10.40 11.90
N GLU A 8 -14.53 11.66 12.13
CA GLU A 8 -15.04 12.57 11.11
C GLU A 8 -13.91 13.46 10.61
N TYR A 9 -13.80 13.56 9.29
CA TYR A 9 -12.80 14.39 8.62
C TYR A 9 -13.49 15.35 7.64
N ALA A 10 -13.00 16.57 7.59
CA ALA A 10 -13.29 17.51 6.51
C ALA A 10 -12.22 17.35 5.43
N GLU A 11 -12.64 17.06 4.20
CA GLU A 11 -11.75 17.05 3.04
C GLU A 11 -12.08 18.25 2.16
N SER A 12 -11.07 19.06 1.88
CA SER A 12 -11.16 20.25 1.05
C SER A 12 -10.30 20.05 -0.19
N LYS A 13 -10.92 20.13 -1.36
CA LYS A 13 -10.23 20.05 -2.65
C LYS A 13 -10.41 21.37 -3.40
N LEU A 14 -9.31 22.02 -3.70
CA LEU A 14 -9.27 23.26 -4.47
C LEU A 14 -8.58 22.99 -5.79
N GLU A 15 -9.18 23.49 -6.86
CA GLU A 15 -8.66 23.38 -8.22
C GLU A 15 -8.35 24.80 -8.71
N PHE A 16 -7.13 25.00 -9.19
CA PHE A 16 -6.64 26.29 -9.68
C PHE A 16 -6.22 26.15 -11.13
N GLU A 17 -6.47 27.20 -11.91
CA GLU A 17 -5.98 27.35 -13.27
C GLU A 17 -4.99 28.51 -13.29
N ILE A 18 -3.73 28.23 -13.60
CA ILE A 18 -2.64 29.23 -13.65
C ILE A 18 -2.01 29.14 -15.03
N GLU A 19 -2.17 30.19 -15.84
CA GLU A 19 -1.66 30.28 -17.22
C GLU A 19 -1.94 29.01 -18.07
N GLY A 20 -3.13 28.41 -17.90
CA GLY A 20 -3.57 27.19 -18.59
C GLY A 20 -3.11 25.87 -17.95
N GLY A 21 -2.30 25.91 -16.89
CA GLY A 21 -1.95 24.75 -16.07
C GLY A 21 -3.00 24.46 -14.99
N LYS A 22 -3.33 23.17 -14.80
CA LYS A 22 -4.27 22.72 -13.75
C LYS A 22 -3.52 22.28 -12.50
N PHE A 23 -3.79 22.95 -11.39
CA PHE A 23 -3.20 22.66 -10.09
C PHE A 23 -4.28 22.23 -9.11
N VAL A 24 -3.99 21.24 -8.27
CA VAL A 24 -4.92 20.71 -7.28
C VAL A 24 -4.27 20.76 -5.91
N ALA A 25 -4.91 21.46 -4.97
CA ALA A 25 -4.57 21.41 -3.57
C ALA A 25 -5.65 20.63 -2.81
N SER A 26 -5.26 19.56 -2.13
CA SER A 26 -6.15 18.77 -1.29
C SER A 26 -5.67 18.82 0.15
N GLY A 27 -6.57 19.16 1.06
CA GLY A 27 -6.32 19.17 2.50
C GLY A 27 -7.34 18.32 3.23
N ARG A 28 -6.92 17.75 4.35
CA ARG A 28 -7.79 16.94 5.19
C ARG A 28 -7.60 17.31 6.65
N GLU A 29 -8.68 17.70 7.29
CA GLU A 29 -8.71 18.10 8.71
C GLU A 29 -9.56 17.11 9.50
N LEU A 30 -9.13 16.80 10.73
CA LEU A 30 -9.88 15.95 11.64
C LEU A 30 -10.85 16.80 12.47
N LEU A 31 -12.16 16.69 12.21
CA LEU A 31 -13.19 17.41 12.95
C LEU A 31 -13.50 16.73 14.29
N LYS A 32 -13.75 15.41 14.24
CA LYS A 32 -14.04 14.62 15.44
C LYS A 32 -13.14 13.39 15.47
N PRO A 33 -12.32 13.21 16.53
CA PRO A 33 -11.39 12.09 16.60
C PRO A 33 -12.08 10.72 16.75
N GLY A 34 -13.28 10.64 17.34
CA GLY A 34 -14.02 9.39 17.51
C GLY A 34 -13.17 8.29 18.18
N TRP A 35 -13.13 7.09 17.59
CA TRP A 35 -12.31 5.96 18.06
C TRP A 35 -10.81 6.24 18.11
N ARG A 36 -10.31 7.27 17.43
CA ARG A 36 -8.88 7.61 17.37
C ARG A 36 -8.34 8.08 18.71
N VAL A 37 -9.21 8.52 19.64
CA VAL A 37 -8.81 8.87 21.02
C VAL A 37 -8.11 7.69 21.72
N LEU A 38 -8.45 6.45 21.35
CA LEU A 38 -7.85 5.24 21.91
C LEU A 38 -6.47 4.90 21.32
N VAL A 39 -6.10 5.48 20.18
CA VAL A 39 -4.80 5.26 19.54
C VAL A 39 -3.86 6.36 20.00
N ARG A 40 -2.86 6.02 20.82
CA ARG A 40 -1.76 6.96 21.14
C ARG A 40 -1.07 7.37 19.83
N SER A 41 -1.23 8.63 19.44
CA SER A 41 -0.60 9.27 18.28
C SER A 41 0.92 9.16 18.34
N SER A 42 1.44 8.03 17.85
CA SER A 42 2.88 7.78 17.66
C SER A 42 3.32 8.10 16.23
N LYS A 43 2.39 8.45 15.35
CA LYS A 43 2.68 9.05 14.04
C LYS A 43 2.34 10.54 14.12
N LYS A 44 3.36 11.39 13.94
CA LYS A 44 3.20 12.81 13.68
C LYS A 44 2.31 12.96 12.45
N GLU A 45 1.04 13.30 12.67
CA GLU A 45 0.05 13.57 11.62
C GLU A 45 0.15 15.02 11.12
N SER A 46 1.24 15.72 11.49
CA SER A 46 1.53 17.12 11.16
C SER A 46 1.88 17.37 9.69
N ASP A 47 1.72 16.37 8.82
CA ASP A 47 2.12 16.43 7.41
C ASP A 47 0.91 16.40 6.47
N VAL A 48 -0.31 16.43 7.03
CA VAL A 48 -1.52 16.61 6.21
C VAL A 48 -1.66 18.09 5.93
N PRO A 49 -1.57 18.55 4.67
CA PRO A 49 -1.67 19.97 4.35
C PRO A 49 -3.02 20.50 4.79
N PHE A 50 -3.02 21.51 5.67
CA PHE A 50 -4.24 22.28 5.93
C PHE A 50 -4.49 23.17 4.72
N VAL A 51 -5.69 23.07 4.17
CA VAL A 51 -6.10 23.91 3.04
C VAL A 51 -7.15 24.90 3.56
N PRO A 52 -6.87 26.22 3.49
CA PRO A 52 -7.82 27.22 3.95
C PRO A 52 -9.11 27.16 3.10
N ALA A 53 -10.24 27.50 3.71
CA ALA A 53 -11.49 27.67 2.99
C ALA A 53 -11.36 28.87 2.05
N LEU A 54 -11.43 28.62 0.75
CA LEU A 54 -11.47 29.66 -0.28
C LEU A 54 -12.83 29.63 -1.00
N GLU A 55 -13.30 30.79 -1.42
CA GLU A 55 -14.54 30.91 -2.19
C GLU A 55 -14.29 30.70 -3.69
N LYS A 56 -15.30 30.16 -4.38
CA LYS A 56 -15.22 29.93 -5.81
C LYS A 56 -15.16 31.26 -6.56
N GLY A 57 -14.12 31.44 -7.38
CA GLY A 57 -13.91 32.66 -8.17
C GLY A 57 -12.97 33.68 -7.52
N GLN A 58 -12.39 33.35 -6.36
CA GLN A 58 -11.36 34.17 -5.75
C GLN A 58 -10.10 34.20 -6.64
N ILE A 59 -9.67 35.40 -7.01
CA ILE A 59 -8.44 35.60 -7.77
C ILE A 59 -7.28 35.59 -6.77
N LEU A 60 -6.34 34.66 -6.96
CA LEU A 60 -5.13 34.54 -6.16
C LEU A 60 -3.90 34.75 -7.04
N THR A 61 -2.86 35.33 -6.46
CA THR A 61 -1.55 35.50 -7.10
C THR A 61 -0.64 34.35 -6.73
N CYS A 62 -0.15 33.60 -7.73
CA CYS A 62 0.93 32.64 -7.54
C CYS A 62 2.23 33.40 -7.21
N ARG A 63 2.82 33.17 -6.03
CA ARG A 63 4.04 33.86 -5.60
C ARG A 63 5.30 33.21 -6.16
N GLU A 64 5.37 31.89 -6.06
CA GLU A 64 6.55 31.10 -6.40
C GLU A 64 6.10 29.74 -6.96
N GLY A 65 6.88 29.21 -7.90
CA GLY A 65 6.71 27.86 -8.43
C GLY A 65 8.01 27.08 -8.28
N GLU A 66 7.94 25.89 -7.68
CA GLU A 66 9.10 25.01 -7.53
C GLU A 66 8.98 23.81 -8.48
N ILE A 67 10.07 23.48 -9.16
CA ILE A 67 10.16 22.27 -9.98
C ILE A 67 10.78 21.15 -9.14
N THR A 68 9.93 20.29 -8.59
CA THR A 68 10.41 19.11 -7.85
C THR A 68 10.68 17.95 -8.80
N ALA A 69 11.97 17.68 -9.09
CA ALA A 69 12.37 16.49 -9.81
C ALA A 69 12.21 15.25 -8.92
N LYS A 70 11.30 14.34 -9.31
CA LYS A 70 11.08 13.05 -8.62
C LYS A 70 11.64 11.91 -9.47
N LYS A 71 12.27 10.94 -8.82
CA LYS A 71 12.79 9.72 -9.45
C LYS A 71 11.93 8.52 -9.04
N THR A 72 11.69 7.60 -9.97
CA THR A 72 11.02 6.33 -9.67
C THR A 72 11.94 5.46 -8.82
N GLU A 73 11.43 4.97 -7.70
CA GLU A 73 12.13 3.99 -6.87
C GLU A 73 11.72 2.57 -7.29
N PRO A 74 12.65 1.60 -7.26
CA PRO A 74 12.30 0.21 -7.46
C PRO A 74 11.35 -0.28 -6.36
N PRO A 75 10.51 -1.30 -6.65
CA PRO A 75 9.64 -1.89 -5.64
C PRO A 75 10.43 -2.34 -4.41
N LYS A 76 9.95 -1.97 -3.23
CA LYS A 76 10.57 -2.40 -1.97
C LYS A 76 10.46 -3.92 -1.83
N HIS A 77 11.51 -4.53 -1.30
CA HIS A 77 11.46 -5.93 -0.94
C HIS A 77 10.37 -6.21 0.09
N PHE A 78 9.84 -7.44 0.05
CA PHE A 78 8.89 -7.87 1.07
C PHE A 78 9.57 -7.97 2.43
N THR A 79 8.83 -7.66 3.48
CA THR A 79 9.12 -8.04 4.86
C THR A 79 8.23 -9.23 5.20
N GLU A 80 8.44 -9.89 6.33
CA GLU A 80 7.54 -10.98 6.74
C GLU A 80 6.08 -10.51 6.84
N ALA A 81 5.86 -9.32 7.39
CA ALA A 81 4.53 -8.73 7.50
C ALA A 81 3.91 -8.43 6.13
N THR A 82 4.65 -7.80 5.21
CA THR A 82 4.10 -7.49 3.89
C THR A 82 3.96 -8.74 3.01
N LEU A 83 4.78 -9.78 3.25
CA LEU A 83 4.65 -11.07 2.58
C LEU A 83 3.39 -11.82 3.07
N LEU A 84 3.13 -11.86 4.37
CA LEU A 84 1.90 -12.43 4.93
C LEU A 84 0.67 -11.70 4.40
N GLN A 85 0.70 -10.36 4.37
CA GLN A 85 -0.36 -9.56 3.75
C GLN A 85 -0.53 -9.85 2.25
N ALA A 86 0.56 -10.09 1.53
CA ALA A 86 0.49 -10.48 0.12
C ALA A 86 -0.11 -11.87 -0.08
N MET A 87 0.11 -12.82 0.83
CA MET A 87 -0.51 -14.14 0.80
C MET A 87 -2.03 -14.06 1.01
N THR A 88 -2.49 -13.25 1.96
CA THR A 88 -3.93 -13.00 2.16
C THR A 88 -4.53 -12.24 0.97
N GLY A 89 -3.83 -11.22 0.49
CA GLY A 89 -4.26 -10.37 -0.62
C GLY A 89 -3.85 -10.86 -2.01
N ILE A 90 -3.66 -12.17 -2.20
CA ILE A 90 -3.01 -12.71 -3.41
C ILE A 90 -3.77 -12.39 -4.71
N ALA A 91 -5.09 -12.17 -4.62
CA ALA A 91 -5.92 -11.74 -5.75
C ALA A 91 -5.38 -10.48 -6.46
N ARG A 92 -4.61 -9.64 -5.77
CA ARG A 92 -3.95 -8.45 -6.36
C ARG A 92 -2.90 -8.80 -7.42
N PHE A 93 -2.34 -10.02 -7.35
CA PHE A 93 -1.24 -10.49 -8.19
C PHE A 93 -1.70 -11.45 -9.30
N VAL A 94 -2.97 -11.83 -9.32
CA VAL A 94 -3.56 -12.66 -10.37
C VAL A 94 -4.04 -11.76 -11.50
N GLN A 95 -3.92 -12.19 -12.76
CA GLN A 95 -4.42 -11.42 -13.92
C GLN A 95 -5.87 -11.78 -14.25
N ASP A 96 -6.21 -13.07 -14.17
CA ASP A 96 -7.55 -13.60 -14.45
C ASP A 96 -8.61 -13.08 -13.47
N ASN A 97 -9.70 -12.52 -14.01
CA ASN A 97 -10.76 -11.90 -13.20
C ASN A 97 -11.69 -12.90 -12.51
N GLY A 98 -11.85 -14.12 -13.04
CA GLY A 98 -12.63 -15.17 -12.39
C GLY A 98 -11.92 -15.70 -11.15
N LEU A 99 -10.63 -16.01 -11.28
CA LEU A 99 -9.78 -16.46 -10.18
C LEU A 99 -9.59 -15.39 -9.09
N LYS A 100 -9.54 -14.12 -9.46
CA LYS A 100 -9.49 -13.00 -8.49
C LYS A 100 -10.67 -13.03 -7.52
N LYS A 101 -11.88 -13.29 -8.02
CA LYS A 101 -13.08 -13.29 -7.19
C LYS A 101 -13.03 -14.43 -6.19
N ILE A 102 -12.74 -15.64 -6.68
CA ILE A 102 -12.59 -16.83 -5.84
C ILE A 102 -11.53 -16.58 -4.76
N LEU A 103 -10.34 -16.11 -5.12
CA LEU A 103 -9.25 -15.88 -4.16
C LEU A 103 -9.53 -14.78 -3.13
N ARG A 104 -10.42 -13.82 -3.44
CA ARG A 104 -10.89 -12.86 -2.44
C ARG A 104 -11.87 -13.50 -1.46
N ASP A 105 -12.74 -14.37 -1.96
CA ASP A 105 -13.76 -15.03 -1.15
C ASP A 105 -13.14 -16.13 -0.26
N THR A 106 -12.06 -16.80 -0.71
CA THR A 106 -11.39 -17.90 0.01
C THR A 106 -10.23 -17.45 0.91
N ASP A 107 -10.14 -16.16 1.26
CA ASP A 107 -9.08 -15.59 2.11
C ASP A 107 -7.65 -15.84 1.57
N GLY A 108 -7.48 -15.78 0.25
CA GLY A 108 -6.17 -15.82 -0.40
C GLY A 108 -5.48 -17.19 -0.41
N LEU A 109 -4.14 -17.18 -0.23
CA LEU A 109 -3.30 -18.37 -0.30
C LEU A 109 -2.95 -18.88 1.10
N GLY A 110 -3.51 -20.04 1.45
CA GLY A 110 -3.42 -20.63 2.78
C GLY A 110 -4.32 -19.92 3.79
N THR A 111 -4.57 -20.58 4.92
CA THR A 111 -5.38 -20.06 6.03
C THR A 111 -4.50 -19.32 7.04
N GLU A 112 -5.07 -18.38 7.80
CA GLU A 112 -4.33 -17.58 8.81
C GLU A 112 -3.41 -18.43 9.69
N ALA A 113 -3.88 -19.60 10.16
CA ALA A 113 -3.13 -20.52 10.99
C ALA A 113 -1.90 -21.17 10.31
N THR A 114 -1.89 -21.25 8.98
CA THR A 114 -0.86 -21.99 8.22
C THR A 114 0.20 -21.10 7.59
N ARG A 115 -0.09 -19.82 7.35
CA ARG A 115 0.79 -18.91 6.60
C ARG A 115 2.17 -18.74 7.24
N ALA A 116 2.22 -18.58 8.57
CA ALA A 116 3.49 -18.50 9.29
C ALA A 116 4.33 -19.78 9.14
N GLY A 117 3.69 -20.96 9.27
CA GLY A 117 4.36 -22.26 9.11
C GLY A 117 4.90 -22.51 7.69
N ILE A 118 4.20 -22.02 6.67
CA ILE A 118 4.68 -22.07 5.28
C ILE A 118 5.94 -21.21 5.13
N LEU A 119 5.94 -19.97 5.63
CA LEU A 119 7.13 -19.10 5.61
C LEU A 119 8.32 -19.75 6.32
N ASP A 120 8.11 -20.28 7.53
CA ASP A 120 9.18 -20.97 8.28
C ASP A 120 9.75 -22.16 7.51
N THR A 121 8.90 -22.91 6.81
CA THR A 121 9.34 -24.02 5.97
C THR A 121 10.21 -23.54 4.81
N LEU A 122 9.88 -22.41 4.17
CA LEU A 122 10.67 -21.83 3.09
C LEU A 122 12.03 -21.31 3.58
N PHE A 123 12.10 -20.75 4.79
CA PHE A 123 13.35 -20.37 5.44
C PHE A 123 14.19 -21.60 5.81
N LYS A 124 13.59 -22.62 6.44
CA LYS A 124 14.27 -23.87 6.81
C LYS A 124 14.86 -24.60 5.60
N ARG A 125 14.16 -24.57 4.46
CA ARG A 125 14.64 -25.15 3.19
C ARG A 125 15.69 -24.28 2.48
N GLY A 126 16.03 -23.11 3.02
CA GLY A 126 17.02 -22.21 2.43
C GLY A 126 16.58 -21.56 1.11
N LEU A 127 15.27 -21.51 0.82
CA LEU A 127 14.74 -20.86 -0.38
C LEU A 127 14.60 -19.34 -0.19
N LEU A 128 14.36 -18.92 1.06
CA LEU A 128 14.31 -17.53 1.48
C LEU A 128 15.39 -17.24 2.53
N SER A 129 15.90 -16.02 2.54
CA SER A 129 16.82 -15.51 3.56
C SER A 129 16.36 -14.16 4.11
N ARG A 130 16.72 -13.90 5.36
CA ARG A 130 16.47 -12.62 6.03
C ARG A 130 17.66 -11.70 5.80
N SER A 131 17.41 -10.50 5.29
CA SER A 131 18.39 -9.42 5.15
C SER A 131 17.85 -8.19 5.88
N GLY A 132 18.22 -8.05 7.15
CA GLY A 132 17.62 -7.08 8.05
C GLY A 132 16.12 -7.33 8.22
N LYS A 133 15.30 -6.33 7.86
CA LYS A 133 13.82 -6.42 7.89
C LYS A 133 13.22 -7.03 6.61
N SER A 134 14.05 -7.21 5.57
CA SER A 134 13.62 -7.67 4.25
C SER A 134 13.80 -9.17 4.10
N VAL A 135 12.92 -9.79 3.32
CA VAL A 135 12.94 -11.18 2.91
C VAL A 135 13.41 -11.23 1.45
N LEU A 136 14.48 -11.98 1.21
CA LEU A 136 15.09 -12.14 -0.11
C LEU A 136 15.06 -13.61 -0.54
N SER A 137 14.89 -13.85 -1.84
CA SER A 137 15.04 -15.19 -2.41
C SER A 137 16.52 -15.53 -2.58
N THR A 138 16.92 -16.70 -2.10
CA THR A 138 18.29 -17.20 -2.24
C THR A 138 18.55 -17.66 -3.68
N GLN A 139 19.82 -17.96 -4.02
CA GLN A 139 20.15 -18.55 -5.31
C GLN A 139 19.43 -19.89 -5.52
N ALA A 140 19.36 -20.72 -4.47
CA ALA A 140 18.60 -21.97 -4.51
C ALA A 140 17.10 -21.74 -4.74
N GLY A 141 16.50 -20.75 -4.07
CA GLY A 141 15.11 -20.36 -4.27
C GLY A 141 14.83 -19.90 -5.70
N LYS A 142 15.69 -19.04 -6.25
CA LYS A 142 15.59 -18.57 -7.64
C LYS A 142 15.77 -19.71 -8.65
N GLY A 143 16.75 -20.58 -8.44
CA GLY A 143 17.00 -21.73 -9.30
C GLY A 143 15.81 -22.72 -9.31
N TRP A 144 15.26 -23.00 -8.13
CA TRP A 144 14.07 -23.85 -7.99
C TRP A 144 12.86 -23.23 -8.70
N TRP A 145 12.63 -21.94 -8.53
CA TRP A 145 11.53 -21.22 -9.18
C TRP A 145 11.67 -21.19 -10.70
N MET A 146 12.87 -20.92 -11.22
CA MET A 146 13.13 -20.97 -12.68
C MET A 146 12.89 -22.36 -13.24
N ARG A 147 13.37 -23.40 -12.57
CA ARG A 147 13.13 -24.80 -12.95
C ARG A 147 11.63 -25.10 -13.01
N PHE A 148 10.87 -24.64 -12.03
CA PHE A 148 9.42 -24.83 -11.98
C PHE A 148 8.67 -24.09 -13.10
N GLN A 149 9.11 -22.89 -13.48
CA GLN A 149 8.51 -22.17 -14.61
C GLN A 149 8.78 -22.83 -15.97
N ILE A 150 9.99 -23.34 -16.18
CA ILE A 150 10.38 -24.02 -17.43
C ILE A 150 9.61 -25.34 -17.59
N LEU A 151 9.27 -25.99 -16.47
CA LEU A 151 8.53 -27.25 -16.45
C LEU A 151 7.01 -27.07 -16.51
N ARG A 152 6.47 -25.84 -16.58
CA ARG A 152 5.05 -25.64 -16.85
C ARG A 152 4.79 -25.94 -18.33
N PRO A 153 4.03 -27.00 -18.68
CA PRO A 153 3.50 -27.11 -20.02
C PRO A 153 2.68 -25.84 -20.27
N THR A 154 2.86 -25.21 -21.42
CA THR A 154 1.99 -24.18 -21.96
C THR A 154 0.55 -24.67 -21.89
N GLN A 155 -0.16 -24.30 -20.82
CA GLN A 155 -1.60 -24.40 -20.77
C GLN A 155 -2.12 -23.13 -21.43
N ILE A 156 -2.67 -23.35 -22.63
CA ILE A 156 -3.50 -22.46 -23.43
C ILE A 156 -4.73 -22.06 -22.61
#